data_AF-A0AAW6DJG2-F1
#
_entry.id   AF-A0AAW6DJG2-F1
#
_cell.length_a   1.000
_cell.length_b   1.000
_cell.length_c   1.000
_cell.angle_alpha   90.00
_cell.angle_beta   90.00
_cell.angle_gamma   90.00
#
_symmetry.space_group_name_H-M   'P 1'
#
loop_
_entity.id
_entity.type
_entity.pdbx_description
1 polymer ?
#
loop_
_entity_poly.entity_id
_entity_poly.type
_entity_poly.pdbx_seq_one_letter_code
_entity_poly.pdbx_strand_id
1 'polypeptide(L)'
;MLNRLLYLDKAIDVSDLDIAPNEIQYSVNGMDLTGIYAAREIVRKNPFYSTAATTGFPEFTYKDNGCVATVKYTYHPAWTQDFVAKVIASYDEVMALIKPGDSDFAKILKIHDWIVKNVSYGMSTLYYDFGVGALANRKAVCAGYAQCYQFLLSQVGIDSVYIAANTKKEPHAWNLVKLDGHWFHVDCTWDRGLGVNPNVKHTYFMLSDAEFNADGVHSEDWKKPEKGYPTNNVCTIQNKFYASNTDIATDVQIAANPIVLDHKFDPSSTYSHSDTEHWRTCVAGVEVRKPHDGSPCTVCGYTAPSVTSYTVTLTNDGNGTASASATSAAAGTEITLTAVPNTGYHFKEWKVISGSMTITNNKFTMPAENVEVKAVFEKDAPTTCSLTTQVNGGNGTISASKTGLTAGSTETITFTPDAGYEIDTVTVNGTATSVSGNTLNVTMNENKTVVVTYKAVEYNITVTDGKATVDAGSEISKAAQGTIVTLTANAAPSGKVFDKWEVVSGGITLADVNSATPHSQCLQVQ
;
A
#
# COMPACT_ATOMS: atom_id res chain seq x y z
N MET A 1 4.79 14.81 -29.37
CA MET A 1 5.01 15.37 -30.73
C MET A 1 5.67 16.75 -30.74
N LEU A 2 5.31 17.70 -29.86
CA LEU A 2 5.87 19.07 -29.91
C LEU A 2 7.39 19.19 -29.64
N ASN A 3 7.97 18.28 -28.84
CA ASN A 3 9.41 18.34 -28.52
C ASN A 3 10.33 18.24 -29.74
N ARG A 4 9.92 17.60 -30.86
CA ARG A 4 10.77 17.48 -32.05
C ARG A 4 10.78 18.72 -32.95
N LEU A 5 9.78 19.60 -32.84
CA LEU A 5 9.68 20.84 -33.62
C LEU A 5 10.54 21.97 -33.04
N LEU A 6 10.93 21.87 -31.77
CA LEU A 6 11.84 22.83 -31.12
C LEU A 6 13.29 22.60 -31.54
N TYR A 7 13.69 21.34 -31.77
CA TYR A 7 14.96 21.06 -32.42
C TYR A 7 14.88 21.61 -33.84
N LEU A 8 15.92 22.32 -34.26
CA LEU A 8 16.05 22.94 -35.59
C LEU A 8 16.22 21.85 -36.67
N ASP A 9 15.33 20.87 -36.67
CA ASP A 9 15.27 19.75 -37.58
C ASP A 9 14.92 20.36 -38.93
N LYS A 10 15.95 20.54 -39.75
CA LYS A 10 15.80 21.07 -41.10
C LYS A 10 14.90 20.16 -41.93
N ALA A 11 14.82 18.87 -41.59
CA ALA A 11 13.88 17.91 -42.15
C ALA A 11 13.26 17.06 -41.02
N ILE A 12 11.94 17.02 -40.95
CA ILE A 12 11.18 16.20 -40.01
C ILE A 12 10.75 14.95 -40.77
N ASP A 13 11.25 13.80 -40.33
CA ASP A 13 10.80 12.49 -40.81
C ASP A 13 9.39 12.22 -40.29
N VAL A 14 8.46 12.00 -41.21
CA VAL A 14 7.05 11.67 -40.97
C VAL A 14 6.65 10.40 -41.74
N SER A 15 7.65 9.65 -42.20
CA SER A 15 7.43 8.47 -43.05
C SER A 15 6.73 7.32 -42.32
N ASP A 16 6.66 7.35 -40.99
CA ASP A 16 5.90 6.42 -40.16
C ASP A 16 4.40 6.72 -40.10
N LEU A 17 3.97 7.92 -40.53
CA LEU A 17 2.58 8.38 -40.45
C LEU A 17 1.73 8.06 -41.70
N ASP A 18 2.34 7.50 -42.76
CA ASP A 18 1.66 7.11 -44.02
C ASP A 18 0.74 8.17 -44.65
N ILE A 19 1.06 9.45 -44.46
CA ILE A 19 0.23 10.58 -44.89
C ILE A 19 0.06 10.60 -46.42
N ALA A 20 -1.11 10.18 -46.90
CA ALA A 20 -1.48 10.27 -48.31
C ALA A 20 -1.93 11.71 -48.69
N PRO A 21 -1.82 12.11 -49.98
CA PRO A 21 -2.14 13.48 -50.43
C PRO A 21 -3.55 14.00 -50.07
N ASN A 22 -4.47 13.11 -49.74
CA ASN A 22 -5.88 13.43 -49.48
C ASN A 22 -6.33 13.16 -48.03
N GLU A 23 -5.44 12.68 -47.17
CA GLU A 23 -5.80 12.03 -45.90
C GLU A 23 -5.85 13.00 -44.71
N ILE A 24 -4.90 13.94 -44.63
CA ILE A 24 -5.01 15.04 -43.66
C ILE A 24 -5.97 16.06 -44.23
N GLN A 25 -7.09 16.28 -43.54
CA GLN A 25 -8.07 17.30 -43.89
C GLN A 25 -8.05 18.42 -42.85
N TYR A 26 -7.98 19.66 -43.34
CA TYR A 26 -8.01 20.83 -42.47
C TYR A 26 -8.92 21.90 -43.09
N SER A 27 -9.98 22.28 -42.40
CA SER A 27 -10.92 23.28 -42.90
C SER A 27 -10.55 24.68 -42.41
N VAL A 28 -10.43 25.62 -43.34
CA VAL A 28 -10.18 27.05 -43.06
C VAL A 28 -11.18 27.88 -43.84
N ASN A 29 -11.98 28.69 -43.15
CA ASN A 29 -12.96 29.60 -43.75
C ASN A 29 -13.90 28.91 -44.76
N GLY A 30 -14.30 27.65 -44.50
CA GLY A 30 -15.16 26.88 -45.38
C GLY A 30 -14.48 26.24 -46.59
N MET A 31 -13.14 26.28 -46.67
CA MET A 31 -12.35 25.54 -47.65
C MET A 31 -11.62 24.38 -46.97
N ASP A 32 -11.78 23.18 -47.53
CA ASP A 32 -11.05 21.99 -47.07
C ASP A 32 -9.69 21.91 -47.77
N LEU A 33 -8.64 22.01 -46.97
CA LEU A 33 -7.27 21.76 -47.41
C LEU A 33 -6.95 20.30 -47.19
N THR A 34 -6.21 19.70 -48.13
CA THR A 34 -5.79 18.30 -48.05
C THR A 34 -4.27 18.12 -48.06
N GLY A 35 -3.80 17.02 -47.50
CA GLY A 35 -2.41 16.57 -47.59
C GLY A 35 -1.41 17.61 -47.11
N ILE A 36 -0.47 17.99 -47.98
CA ILE A 36 0.61 18.92 -47.65
C ILE A 36 0.12 20.34 -47.31
N TYR A 37 -1.01 20.78 -47.88
CA TYR A 37 -1.59 22.09 -47.58
C TYR A 37 -2.25 22.11 -46.21
N ALA A 38 -2.90 21.01 -45.83
CA ALA A 38 -3.44 20.82 -44.50
C ALA A 38 -2.34 20.75 -43.44
N ALA A 39 -1.28 19.96 -43.69
CA ALA A 39 -0.13 19.84 -42.79
C ALA A 39 0.57 21.20 -42.54
N ARG A 40 0.73 22.01 -43.60
CA ARG A 40 1.29 23.36 -43.47
C ARG A 40 0.41 24.27 -42.61
N GLU A 41 -0.91 24.24 -42.80
CA GLU A 41 -1.81 25.09 -42.01
C GLU A 41 -1.94 24.63 -40.56
N ILE A 42 -1.87 23.33 -40.27
CA ILE A 42 -1.79 22.80 -38.90
C ILE A 42 -0.56 23.36 -38.17
N VAL A 43 0.60 23.35 -38.84
CA VAL A 43 1.84 23.89 -38.27
C VAL A 43 1.76 25.41 -38.07
N ARG A 44 1.16 26.15 -39.02
CA ARG A 44 0.96 27.60 -38.89
C ARG A 44 -0.03 27.99 -37.80
N LYS A 45 -1.06 27.18 -37.58
CA LYS A 45 -2.08 27.38 -36.55
C LYS A 45 -1.59 27.01 -35.16
N ASN A 46 -0.42 26.37 -35.03
CA ASN A 46 0.20 26.16 -33.73
C ASN A 46 0.55 27.53 -33.12
N PRO A 47 -0.07 27.92 -31.98
CA PRO A 47 0.08 29.25 -31.39
C PRO A 47 1.52 29.57 -30.97
N PHE A 48 2.36 28.55 -30.82
CA PHE A 48 3.75 28.67 -30.38
C PHE A 48 4.79 28.55 -31.52
N TYR A 49 4.43 27.91 -32.65
CA TYR A 49 5.31 27.65 -33.80
C TYR A 49 4.88 28.39 -35.08
N SER A 50 3.99 29.38 -34.96
CA SER A 50 3.36 30.13 -36.06
C SER A 50 4.33 30.71 -37.12
N THR A 51 3.79 31.34 -38.17
CA THR A 51 4.49 31.90 -39.36
C THR A 51 5.73 32.76 -39.10
N ALA A 52 5.99 33.14 -37.85
CA ALA A 52 7.21 33.77 -37.41
C ALA A 52 8.42 32.79 -37.49
N ALA A 53 8.26 31.52 -37.12
CA ALA A 53 9.35 30.55 -37.03
C ALA A 53 9.88 30.09 -38.40
N THR A 54 8.99 29.99 -39.40
CA THR A 54 9.31 29.43 -40.72
C THR A 54 9.02 30.43 -41.84
N THR A 55 9.93 30.60 -42.79
CA THR A 55 9.76 31.41 -43.99
C THR A 55 9.48 30.53 -45.21
N GLY A 56 8.65 31.02 -46.14
CA GLY A 56 8.39 30.35 -47.41
C GLY A 56 7.38 29.18 -47.33
N PHE A 57 7.37 28.35 -48.37
CA PHE A 57 6.59 27.11 -48.41
C PHE A 57 7.51 25.95 -48.05
N PRO A 58 7.11 25.02 -47.14
CA PRO A 58 7.93 23.87 -46.80
C PRO A 58 8.20 22.98 -48.02
N GLU A 59 9.39 22.38 -48.09
CA GLU A 59 9.72 21.37 -49.09
C GLU A 59 9.28 19.99 -48.57
N PHE A 60 8.84 19.12 -49.47
CA PHE A 60 8.36 17.78 -49.14
C PHE A 60 9.13 16.74 -49.95
N THR A 61 9.49 15.62 -49.31
CA THR A 61 9.89 14.40 -50.03
C THR A 61 8.82 13.34 -49.88
N TYR A 62 8.78 12.38 -50.81
CA TYR A 62 7.72 11.37 -50.88
C TYR A 62 8.31 9.96 -50.94
N LYS A 63 7.58 8.99 -50.38
CA LYS A 63 7.79 7.56 -50.58
C LYS A 63 7.33 7.14 -51.97
N ASP A 64 7.75 5.96 -52.42
CA ASP A 64 7.37 5.41 -53.74
C ASP A 64 5.84 5.23 -53.89
N ASN A 65 5.12 5.08 -52.78
CA ASN A 65 3.66 4.99 -52.73
C ASN A 65 2.95 6.36 -52.76
N GLY A 66 3.67 7.46 -52.95
CA GLY A 66 3.13 8.83 -53.02
C GLY A 66 2.81 9.46 -51.66
N CYS A 67 3.04 8.77 -50.55
CA CYS A 67 2.88 9.34 -49.20
C CYS A 67 4.07 10.25 -48.85
N VAL A 68 3.84 11.25 -48.01
CA VAL A 68 4.90 12.18 -47.58
C VAL A 68 5.92 11.43 -46.71
N ALA A 69 7.20 11.54 -47.07
CA ALA A 69 8.32 10.97 -46.33
C ALA A 69 8.95 11.98 -45.36
N THR A 70 9.22 13.20 -45.83
CA THR A 70 9.79 14.26 -44.98
C THR A 70 9.16 15.62 -45.27
N VAL A 71 9.09 16.45 -44.22
CA VAL A 71 8.71 17.87 -44.31
C VAL A 71 9.90 18.73 -43.90
N LYS A 72 10.29 19.67 -44.75
CA LYS A 72 11.50 20.49 -44.59
C LYS A 72 11.13 21.96 -44.54
N TYR A 73 11.27 22.56 -43.36
CA TYR A 73 10.98 23.98 -43.15
C TYR A 73 12.25 24.82 -43.31
N THR A 74 12.10 25.99 -43.93
CA THR A 74 13.12 27.04 -43.86
C THR A 74 12.81 27.89 -42.65
N TYR A 75 13.71 27.91 -41.68
CA TYR A 75 13.57 28.73 -40.49
C TYR A 75 13.93 30.18 -40.77
N HIS A 76 13.22 31.10 -40.13
CA HIS A 76 13.64 32.49 -40.17
C HIS A 76 15.05 32.63 -39.54
N PRO A 77 15.95 33.48 -40.06
CA PRO A 77 17.33 33.63 -39.54
C PRO A 77 17.44 33.95 -38.04
N ALA A 78 16.41 34.55 -37.46
CA ALA A 78 16.32 34.84 -36.04
C ALA A 78 16.06 33.61 -35.16
N TRP A 79 15.63 32.48 -35.74
CA TRP A 79 15.41 31.21 -35.06
C TRP A 79 16.76 30.48 -34.90
N THR A 80 17.60 31.00 -34.01
CA THR A 80 18.94 30.45 -33.76
C THR A 80 18.89 29.31 -32.74
N GLN A 81 19.94 28.49 -32.68
CA GLN A 81 20.07 27.45 -31.65
C GLN A 81 20.04 28.03 -30.23
N ASP A 82 20.65 29.20 -30.01
CA ASP A 82 20.62 29.91 -28.71
C ASP A 82 19.20 30.35 -28.34
N PHE A 83 18.44 30.86 -29.30
CA PHE A 83 17.04 31.23 -29.09
C PHE A 83 16.19 30.01 -28.69
N VAL A 84 16.36 28.90 -29.41
CA VAL A 84 15.70 27.62 -29.08
C VAL A 84 16.09 27.13 -27.68
N ALA A 85 17.37 27.19 -27.33
CA ALA A 85 17.84 26.75 -26.01
C ALA A 85 17.17 27.56 -24.87
N LYS A 86 16.98 28.87 -25.05
CA LYS A 86 16.27 29.72 -24.09
C LYS A 86 14.79 29.35 -23.94
N VAL A 87 14.14 29.00 -25.06
CA VAL A 87 12.75 28.50 -25.05
C VAL A 87 12.65 27.23 -24.22
N ILE A 88 13.51 26.24 -24.50
CA ILE A 88 13.53 24.95 -23.81
C ILE A 88 13.79 25.14 -22.32
N ALA A 89 14.81 25.93 -21.94
CA ALA A 89 15.13 26.18 -20.53
C ALA A 89 13.95 26.82 -19.78
N SER A 90 13.24 27.75 -20.42
CA SER A 90 12.08 28.42 -19.82
C SER A 90 10.87 27.49 -19.74
N TYR A 91 10.67 26.65 -20.75
CA TYR A 91 9.66 25.61 -20.73
C TYR A 91 9.89 24.62 -19.57
N ASP A 92 11.11 24.13 -19.43
CA ASP A 92 11.50 23.20 -18.36
C ASP A 92 11.31 23.84 -16.98
N GLU A 93 11.63 25.14 -16.84
CA GLU A 93 11.40 25.90 -15.61
C GLU A 93 9.91 25.95 -15.21
N VAL A 94 9.01 26.24 -16.16
CA VAL A 94 7.56 26.24 -15.89
C VAL A 94 7.08 24.82 -15.54
N MET A 95 7.46 23.84 -16.36
CA MET A 95 6.99 22.46 -16.21
C MET A 95 7.49 21.82 -14.92
N ALA A 96 8.64 22.25 -14.39
CA ALA A 96 9.12 21.81 -13.08
C ALA A 96 8.21 22.22 -11.91
N LEU A 97 7.33 23.22 -12.09
CA LEU A 97 6.32 23.58 -11.09
C LEU A 97 5.16 22.57 -11.02
N ILE A 98 4.95 21.80 -12.10
CA ILE A 98 3.81 20.91 -12.26
C ILE A 98 4.17 19.52 -11.74
N LYS A 99 3.43 19.05 -10.73
CA LYS A 99 3.69 17.77 -10.07
C LYS A 99 2.70 16.70 -10.51
N PRO A 100 3.09 15.42 -10.50
CA PRO A 100 2.16 14.31 -10.66
C PRO A 100 1.02 14.40 -9.64
N GLY A 101 -0.22 14.35 -10.10
CA GLY A 101 -1.41 14.45 -9.24
C GLY A 101 -1.87 15.87 -8.94
N ASP A 102 -1.21 16.92 -9.46
CA ASP A 102 -1.73 18.28 -9.39
C ASP A 102 -3.13 18.36 -10.01
N SER A 103 -4.04 19.06 -9.34
CA SER A 103 -5.36 19.36 -9.89
C SER A 103 -5.26 20.29 -11.10
N ASP A 104 -6.29 20.29 -11.94
CA ASP A 104 -6.33 21.16 -13.11
C ASP A 104 -6.23 22.64 -12.73
N PHE A 105 -6.89 23.05 -11.64
CA PHE A 105 -6.74 24.39 -11.10
C PHE A 105 -5.30 24.71 -10.66
N ALA A 106 -4.60 23.76 -10.01
CA ALA A 106 -3.22 23.96 -9.58
C ALA A 106 -2.31 24.25 -10.79
N LYS A 107 -2.48 23.50 -11.88
CA LYS A 107 -1.72 23.69 -13.12
C LYS A 107 -2.01 25.05 -13.74
N ILE A 108 -3.29 25.43 -13.84
CA ILE A 108 -3.74 26.71 -14.39
C ILE A 108 -3.10 27.87 -13.62
N LEU A 109 -3.13 27.83 -12.28
CA LEU A 109 -2.60 28.87 -11.41
C LEU A 109 -1.09 28.99 -11.47
N LYS A 110 -0.35 27.87 -11.34
CA LYS A 110 1.13 27.91 -11.35
C LYS A 110 1.70 28.41 -12.67
N ILE A 111 1.12 28.00 -13.80
CA ILE A 111 1.54 28.46 -15.13
C ILE A 111 1.26 29.95 -15.28
N HIS A 112 0.07 30.41 -14.86
CA HIS A 112 -0.27 31.83 -14.87
C HIS A 112 0.73 32.64 -14.05
N ASP A 113 0.95 32.24 -12.80
CA ASP A 113 1.81 32.97 -11.87
C ASP A 113 3.25 33.04 -12.37
N TRP A 114 3.74 31.95 -12.98
CA TRP A 114 5.06 31.96 -13.57
C TRP A 114 5.16 32.97 -14.73
N ILE A 115 4.15 33.04 -15.61
CA ILE A 115 4.15 34.02 -16.71
C ILE A 115 4.12 35.44 -16.15
N VAL A 116 3.21 35.72 -15.21
CA VAL A 116 3.05 37.04 -14.59
C VAL A 116 4.30 37.46 -13.81
N LYS A 117 5.02 36.51 -13.20
CA LYS A 117 6.27 36.79 -12.49
C LYS A 117 7.43 37.04 -13.44
N ASN A 118 7.54 36.25 -14.51
CA ASN A 118 8.79 36.15 -15.26
C ASN A 118 8.78 36.83 -16.63
N VAL A 119 7.63 37.22 -17.17
CA VAL A 119 7.54 37.87 -18.47
C VAL A 119 7.23 39.35 -18.28
N SER A 120 7.92 40.23 -19.01
CA SER A 120 7.69 41.68 -18.97
C SER A 120 6.93 42.18 -20.20
N TYR A 121 6.09 43.19 -20.02
CA TYR A 121 5.38 43.79 -21.15
C TYR A 121 6.33 44.61 -22.02
N GLY A 122 6.24 44.45 -23.34
CA GLY A 122 6.82 45.41 -24.27
C GLY A 122 6.89 44.93 -25.72
N MET A 123 6.78 45.89 -26.62
CA MET A 123 6.89 45.72 -28.08
C MET A 123 8.34 45.54 -28.51
N SER A 124 8.57 44.78 -29.59
CA SER A 124 9.87 44.67 -30.23
C SER A 124 9.74 44.38 -31.72
N THR A 125 10.82 44.54 -32.46
CA THR A 125 10.85 44.45 -33.93
C THR A 125 10.89 43.02 -34.48
N LEU A 126 11.18 41.99 -33.66
CA LEU A 126 11.39 40.61 -34.09
C LEU A 126 10.93 39.58 -33.03
N TYR A 127 9.83 38.85 -33.25
CA TYR A 127 9.35 37.69 -32.44
C TYR A 127 8.80 37.93 -31.04
N TYR A 128 9.18 39.02 -30.36
CA TYR A 128 8.72 39.26 -28.99
C TYR A 128 7.20 39.45 -28.90
N ASP A 129 6.53 39.81 -29.99
CA ASP A 129 5.08 40.01 -29.96
C ASP A 129 4.26 38.70 -29.88
N PHE A 130 4.93 37.54 -29.84
CA PHE A 130 4.32 36.21 -29.91
C PHE A 130 4.72 35.30 -28.74
N GLY A 131 4.00 34.17 -28.58
CA GLY A 131 4.16 33.26 -27.44
C GLY A 131 5.60 32.77 -27.19
N VAL A 132 6.35 32.49 -28.25
CA VAL A 132 7.75 32.07 -28.14
C VAL A 132 8.67 33.14 -27.57
N GLY A 133 8.38 34.42 -27.83
CA GLY A 133 9.11 35.54 -27.24
C GLY A 133 8.93 35.64 -25.73
N ALA A 134 7.75 35.29 -25.22
CA ALA A 134 7.47 35.24 -23.79
C ALA A 134 8.39 34.23 -23.08
N LEU A 135 8.63 33.04 -23.66
CA LEU A 135 9.56 32.06 -23.10
C LEU A 135 11.03 32.45 -23.33
N ALA A 136 11.43 32.68 -24.58
CA ALA A 136 12.85 32.86 -24.90
C ALA A 136 13.44 34.14 -24.32
N ASN A 137 12.68 35.23 -24.41
CA ASN A 137 13.17 36.57 -24.16
C ASN A 137 12.57 37.20 -22.91
N ARG A 138 11.63 36.50 -22.24
CA ARG A 138 10.93 37.00 -21.05
C ARG A 138 10.26 38.36 -21.29
N LYS A 139 9.80 38.59 -22.52
CA LYS A 139 9.17 39.84 -22.93
C LYS A 139 8.18 39.64 -24.08
N ALA A 140 6.96 40.16 -23.93
CA ALA A 140 5.93 40.07 -24.97
C ALA A 140 4.86 41.18 -24.91
N VAL A 141 4.02 41.26 -25.94
CA VAL A 141 2.72 41.98 -25.91
C VAL A 141 1.56 41.02 -25.65
N CYS A 142 0.34 41.54 -25.52
CA CYS A 142 -0.85 40.77 -25.14
C CYS A 142 -1.06 39.46 -25.92
N ALA A 143 -0.89 39.50 -27.25
CA ALA A 143 -0.98 38.31 -28.09
C ALA A 143 0.03 37.23 -27.67
N GLY A 144 1.27 37.61 -27.36
CA GLY A 144 2.31 36.70 -26.91
C GLY A 144 2.04 36.11 -25.52
N TYR A 145 1.52 36.89 -24.57
CA TYR A 145 1.08 36.33 -23.28
C TYR A 145 0.00 35.26 -23.47
N ALA A 146 -1.05 35.59 -24.23
CA ALA A 146 -2.18 34.69 -24.42
C ALA A 146 -1.82 33.42 -25.20
N GLN A 147 -0.92 33.53 -26.19
CA GLN A 147 -0.39 32.38 -26.92
C GLN A 147 0.53 31.50 -26.06
N CYS A 148 1.40 32.11 -25.25
CA CYS A 148 2.29 31.38 -24.34
C CYS A 148 1.47 30.61 -23.30
N TYR A 149 0.46 31.25 -22.72
CA TYR A 149 -0.38 30.61 -21.72
C TYR A 149 -1.20 29.46 -22.32
N GLN A 150 -1.86 29.68 -23.46
CA GLN A 150 -2.56 28.62 -24.18
C GLN A 150 -1.64 27.44 -24.52
N PHE A 151 -0.42 27.72 -24.99
CA PHE A 151 0.57 26.69 -25.28
C PHE A 151 0.89 25.86 -24.02
N LEU A 152 1.29 26.51 -22.92
CA LEU A 152 1.69 25.80 -21.69
C LEU A 152 0.52 25.00 -21.09
N LEU A 153 -0.70 25.54 -21.11
CA LEU A 153 -1.92 24.83 -20.69
C LEU A 153 -2.17 23.56 -21.52
N SER A 154 -1.98 23.64 -22.84
CA SER A 154 -2.13 22.46 -23.71
C SER A 154 -1.13 21.35 -23.39
N GLN A 155 0.06 21.69 -22.89
CA GLN A 155 1.09 20.69 -22.53
C GLN A 155 0.71 19.89 -21.28
N VAL A 156 -0.21 20.42 -20.47
CA VAL A 156 -0.69 19.80 -19.23
C VAL A 156 -2.16 19.35 -19.33
N GLY A 157 -2.70 19.30 -20.55
CA GLY A 157 -4.03 18.77 -20.84
C GLY A 157 -5.20 19.71 -20.52
N ILE A 158 -4.94 21.02 -20.39
CA ILE A 158 -5.98 22.01 -20.08
C ILE A 158 -6.47 22.69 -21.35
N ASP A 159 -7.78 22.60 -21.59
CA ASP A 159 -8.45 23.29 -22.69
C ASP A 159 -8.43 24.80 -22.48
N SER A 160 -8.05 25.53 -23.53
CA SER A 160 -8.06 27.00 -23.53
C SER A 160 -8.32 27.59 -24.92
N VAL A 161 -8.98 28.75 -24.96
CA VAL A 161 -9.30 29.51 -26.19
C VAL A 161 -8.56 30.84 -26.15
N TYR A 162 -7.89 31.19 -27.25
CA TYR A 162 -7.30 32.50 -27.46
C TYR A 162 -8.37 33.49 -27.90
N ILE A 163 -8.48 34.60 -27.18
CA ILE A 163 -9.44 35.68 -27.46
C ILE A 163 -8.68 36.86 -28.06
N ALA A 164 -9.19 37.39 -29.17
CA ALA A 164 -8.76 38.68 -29.72
C ALA A 164 -9.96 39.59 -29.91
N ALA A 165 -9.95 40.71 -29.19
CA ALA A 165 -11.06 41.64 -29.14
C ALA A 165 -10.60 43.08 -28.92
N ASN A 166 -11.45 44.03 -29.30
CA ASN A 166 -11.22 45.43 -28.98
C ASN A 166 -11.64 45.72 -27.54
N THR A 167 -10.75 46.30 -26.74
CA THR A 167 -11.09 46.88 -25.44
C THR A 167 -11.47 48.35 -25.61
N LYS A 168 -11.82 49.04 -24.52
CA LYS A 168 -12.04 50.51 -24.59
C LYS A 168 -10.78 51.31 -24.95
N LYS A 169 -9.59 50.72 -24.79
CA LYS A 169 -8.31 51.43 -24.93
C LYS A 169 -7.53 50.98 -26.17
N GLU A 170 -7.55 49.69 -26.45
CA GLU A 170 -6.71 49.08 -27.48
C GLU A 170 -7.24 47.70 -27.92
N PRO A 171 -6.90 47.24 -29.14
CA PRO A 171 -6.97 45.83 -29.47
C PRO A 171 -6.17 45.01 -28.44
N HIS A 172 -6.77 43.97 -27.89
CA HIS A 172 -6.19 43.18 -26.81
C HIS A 172 -6.43 41.70 -27.00
N ALA A 173 -5.64 40.89 -26.28
CA ALA A 173 -5.74 39.44 -26.32
C ALA A 173 -5.52 38.81 -24.94
N TRP A 174 -6.32 37.79 -24.65
CA TRP A 174 -6.32 37.01 -23.40
C TRP A 174 -6.84 35.59 -23.65
N ASN A 175 -7.09 34.80 -22.60
CA ASN A 175 -7.60 33.44 -22.74
C ASN A 175 -8.92 33.21 -22.02
N LEU A 176 -9.74 32.32 -22.59
CA LEU A 176 -10.67 31.51 -21.80
C LEU A 176 -9.99 30.19 -21.44
N VAL A 177 -10.12 29.75 -20.21
CA VAL A 177 -9.54 28.51 -19.69
C VAL A 177 -10.65 27.65 -19.11
N LYS A 178 -10.64 26.35 -19.42
CA LYS A 178 -11.67 25.41 -18.95
C LYS A 178 -11.24 24.74 -17.66
N LEU A 179 -12.12 24.77 -16.65
CA LEU A 179 -11.99 24.05 -15.39
C LEU A 179 -13.31 23.37 -15.07
N ASP A 180 -13.28 22.05 -14.83
CA ASP A 180 -14.47 21.23 -14.49
C ASP A 180 -15.67 21.48 -15.43
N GLY A 181 -15.41 21.61 -16.74
CA GLY A 181 -16.44 21.87 -17.75
C GLY A 181 -16.84 23.33 -17.93
N HIS A 182 -16.37 24.25 -17.09
CA HIS A 182 -16.72 25.67 -17.11
C HIS A 182 -15.57 26.51 -17.69
N TRP A 183 -15.89 27.51 -18.50
CA TRP A 183 -14.90 28.44 -19.04
C TRP A 183 -14.74 29.65 -18.11
N PHE A 184 -13.51 30.14 -17.97
CA PHE A 184 -13.19 31.34 -17.19
C PHE A 184 -12.18 32.21 -17.93
N HIS A 185 -12.30 33.52 -17.79
CA HIS A 185 -11.35 34.47 -18.34
C HIS A 185 -10.05 34.50 -17.52
N VAL A 186 -8.92 34.53 -18.23
CA VAL A 186 -7.59 34.74 -17.68
C VAL A 186 -6.81 35.72 -18.55
N ASP A 187 -6.34 36.82 -17.96
CA ASP A 187 -5.52 37.85 -18.64
C ASP A 187 -4.17 38.06 -17.95
N CYS A 188 -3.20 37.22 -18.33
CA CYS A 188 -1.81 37.32 -17.82
C CYS A 188 -1.18 38.69 -18.11
N THR A 189 -1.61 39.40 -19.15
CA THR A 189 -1.00 40.67 -19.56
C THR A 189 -1.35 41.78 -18.59
N TRP A 190 -2.64 41.90 -18.25
CA TRP A 190 -3.10 42.94 -17.34
C TRP A 190 -2.81 42.60 -15.88
N ASP A 191 -2.75 41.31 -15.54
CA ASP A 191 -2.23 40.87 -14.24
C ASP A 191 -0.73 41.16 -14.09
N ARG A 192 0.05 41.02 -15.17
CA ARG A 192 1.45 41.48 -15.19
C ARG A 192 1.59 43.01 -15.10
N GLY A 193 0.74 43.77 -15.76
CA GLY A 193 0.78 45.23 -15.81
C GLY A 193 2.05 45.81 -16.46
N LEU A 194 2.16 47.15 -16.44
CA LEU A 194 3.28 47.89 -17.05
C LEU A 194 4.38 48.22 -16.03
N GLY A 195 5.62 48.36 -16.50
CA GLY A 195 6.76 48.81 -15.70
C GLY A 195 7.46 47.69 -14.90
N VAL A 196 8.28 48.11 -13.93
CA VAL A 196 8.94 47.20 -12.98
C VAL A 196 7.86 46.50 -12.17
N ASN A 197 7.77 45.18 -12.28
CA ASN A 197 6.81 44.41 -11.51
C ASN A 197 7.52 43.38 -10.64
N PRO A 198 7.58 43.59 -9.31
CA PRO A 198 8.17 42.63 -8.41
C PRO A 198 7.22 41.47 -8.04
N ASN A 199 5.91 41.58 -8.33
CA ASN A 199 4.89 40.71 -7.73
C ASN A 199 3.91 40.11 -8.74
N VAL A 200 3.41 38.92 -8.44
CA VAL A 200 2.26 38.31 -9.12
C VAL A 200 0.96 39.03 -8.72
N LYS A 201 0.00 39.12 -9.63
CA LYS A 201 -1.37 39.62 -9.39
C LYS A 201 -2.37 38.68 -10.06
N HIS A 202 -3.62 38.73 -9.62
CA HIS A 202 -4.73 37.88 -10.09
C HIS A 202 -6.03 38.66 -10.27
N THR A 203 -5.90 39.93 -10.65
CA THR A 203 -7.03 40.85 -10.86
C THR A 203 -7.96 40.33 -11.95
N TYR A 204 -7.41 39.67 -12.97
CA TYR A 204 -8.14 39.15 -14.13
C TYR A 204 -7.96 37.64 -14.32
N PHE A 205 -7.79 36.91 -13.21
CA PHE A 205 -7.55 35.47 -13.22
C PHE A 205 -8.79 34.66 -12.78
N MET A 206 -9.20 33.73 -13.64
CA MET A 206 -10.31 32.79 -13.44
C MET A 206 -11.64 33.49 -13.11
N LEU A 207 -12.02 34.46 -13.94
CA LEU A 207 -13.22 35.27 -13.79
C LEU A 207 -14.36 34.80 -14.72
N SER A 208 -15.59 34.90 -14.23
CA SER A 208 -16.79 34.80 -15.08
C SER A 208 -16.93 36.01 -16.02
N ASP A 209 -17.82 35.93 -17.01
CA ASP A 209 -18.11 37.03 -17.95
C ASP A 209 -18.44 38.35 -17.24
N ALA A 210 -19.23 38.27 -16.16
CA ALA A 210 -19.67 39.43 -15.41
C ALA A 210 -18.55 40.02 -14.55
N GLU A 211 -17.73 39.17 -13.92
CA GLU A 211 -16.58 39.62 -13.13
C GLU A 211 -15.50 40.23 -14.00
N PHE A 212 -15.22 39.62 -15.16
CA PHE A 212 -14.18 40.07 -16.07
C PHE A 212 -14.49 41.45 -16.68
N ASN A 213 -15.77 41.76 -16.92
CA ASN A 213 -16.18 43.06 -17.43
C ASN A 213 -16.68 44.04 -16.34
N ALA A 214 -16.47 43.75 -15.06
CA ALA A 214 -17.02 44.55 -13.96
C ALA A 214 -16.51 46.00 -13.94
N ASP A 215 -15.27 46.24 -14.38
CA ASP A 215 -14.71 47.58 -14.53
C ASP A 215 -15.03 48.24 -15.90
N GLY A 216 -15.63 47.45 -16.79
CA GLY A 216 -16.02 47.83 -18.14
C GLY A 216 -14.85 48.05 -19.10
N VAL A 217 -13.61 47.67 -18.79
CA VAL A 217 -12.44 48.01 -19.63
C VAL A 217 -12.29 47.02 -20.80
N HIS A 218 -12.55 45.72 -20.61
CA HIS A 218 -12.43 44.69 -21.67
C HIS A 218 -13.47 44.77 -22.79
N SER A 219 -14.50 45.61 -22.65
CA SER A 219 -15.60 45.77 -23.61
C SER A 219 -16.33 44.44 -23.92
N GLU A 220 -17.40 44.52 -24.72
CA GLU A 220 -18.21 43.37 -25.11
C GLU A 220 -17.90 42.88 -26.55
N ASP A 221 -16.83 43.38 -27.18
CA ASP A 221 -16.44 43.00 -28.56
C ASP A 221 -16.20 41.49 -28.72
N TRP A 222 -15.72 40.82 -27.68
CA TRP A 222 -15.47 39.37 -27.69
C TRP A 222 -16.77 38.54 -27.69
N LYS A 223 -17.91 39.09 -27.23
CA LYS A 223 -19.21 38.39 -27.24
C LYS A 223 -19.90 38.40 -28.60
N LYS A 224 -19.35 39.11 -29.59
CA LYS A 224 -19.94 39.21 -30.93
C LYS A 224 -20.11 37.81 -31.55
N PRO A 225 -21.31 37.43 -32.02
CA PRO A 225 -21.58 36.07 -32.51
C PRO A 225 -20.61 35.58 -33.59
N GLU A 226 -20.15 36.48 -34.47
CA GLU A 226 -19.19 36.17 -35.53
C GLU A 226 -17.81 35.73 -35.03
N LYS A 227 -17.48 35.97 -33.75
CA LYS A 227 -16.23 35.53 -33.12
C LYS A 227 -16.27 34.07 -32.69
N GLY A 228 -17.45 33.52 -32.43
CA GLY A 228 -17.65 32.09 -32.12
C GLY A 228 -17.01 31.59 -30.83
N TYR A 229 -16.74 32.47 -29.85
CA TYR A 229 -16.14 32.08 -28.57
C TYR A 229 -17.16 31.44 -27.62
N PRO A 230 -16.72 30.60 -26.66
CA PRO A 230 -17.59 30.08 -25.61
C PRO A 230 -18.35 31.21 -24.89
N THR A 231 -19.65 31.01 -24.73
CA THR A 231 -20.58 31.93 -24.08
C THR A 231 -21.19 31.28 -22.84
N ASN A 232 -21.96 32.05 -22.07
CA ASN A 232 -22.61 31.61 -20.83
C ASN A 232 -21.61 31.25 -19.72
N ASN A 233 -20.48 31.96 -19.64
CA ASN A 233 -19.45 31.69 -18.63
C ASN A 233 -19.81 32.41 -17.32
N VAL A 234 -20.93 32.00 -16.72
CA VAL A 234 -21.60 32.71 -15.60
C VAL A 234 -21.32 32.11 -14.22
N CYS A 235 -20.81 30.88 -14.16
CA CYS A 235 -20.42 30.27 -12.89
C CYS A 235 -19.12 30.91 -12.39
N THR A 236 -18.95 31.00 -11.07
CA THR A 236 -17.80 31.70 -10.46
C THR A 236 -17.01 30.78 -9.54
N ILE A 237 -15.77 31.17 -9.23
CA ILE A 237 -15.00 30.57 -8.13
C ILE A 237 -15.35 31.32 -6.84
N GLN A 238 -15.80 30.59 -5.81
CA GLN A 238 -16.19 31.20 -4.52
C GLN A 238 -14.98 31.58 -3.67
N ASN A 239 -14.03 30.66 -3.53
CA ASN A 239 -12.88 30.77 -2.63
C ASN A 239 -11.61 31.15 -3.39
N LYS A 240 -11.54 32.40 -3.86
CA LYS A 240 -10.38 32.97 -4.57
C LYS A 240 -9.18 33.23 -3.63
N PHE A 241 -8.69 32.21 -2.95
CA PHE A 241 -7.59 32.31 -1.96
C PHE A 241 -6.30 32.90 -2.55
N TYR A 242 -6.11 32.75 -3.86
CA TYR A 242 -4.97 33.21 -4.62
C TYR A 242 -4.98 34.74 -4.87
N ALA A 243 -6.12 35.42 -4.69
CA ALA A 243 -6.28 36.82 -5.12
C ALA A 243 -5.29 37.80 -4.46
N SER A 244 -4.77 37.46 -3.28
CA SER A 244 -3.79 38.27 -2.55
C SER A 244 -2.35 37.76 -2.66
N ASN A 245 -2.10 36.69 -3.42
CA ASN A 245 -0.76 36.15 -3.59
C ASN A 245 0.11 37.13 -4.38
N THR A 246 1.33 37.35 -3.91
CA THR A 246 2.31 38.22 -4.58
C THR A 246 3.42 37.43 -5.27
N ASP A 247 3.41 36.11 -5.17
CA ASP A 247 4.36 35.18 -5.77
C ASP A 247 3.61 33.92 -6.26
N ILE A 248 4.30 33.05 -7.00
CA ILE A 248 3.82 31.75 -7.48
C ILE A 248 3.24 30.96 -6.31
N ALA A 249 1.97 30.58 -6.45
CA ALA A 249 1.27 29.81 -5.44
C ALA A 249 1.97 28.48 -5.14
N THR A 250 2.16 28.20 -3.86
CA THR A 250 2.76 26.94 -3.39
C THR A 250 1.73 25.81 -3.32
N ASP A 251 2.21 24.57 -3.38
CA ASP A 251 1.34 23.39 -3.24
C ASP A 251 0.61 23.37 -1.90
N VAL A 252 1.25 23.86 -0.84
CA VAL A 252 0.65 23.92 0.50
C VAL A 252 -0.56 24.87 0.50
N GLN A 253 -0.43 26.04 -0.14
CA GLN A 253 -1.55 26.98 -0.26
C GLN A 253 -2.69 26.38 -1.08
N ILE A 254 -2.38 25.72 -2.20
CA ILE A 254 -3.39 25.13 -3.08
C ILE A 254 -4.10 23.96 -2.39
N ALA A 255 -3.35 23.05 -1.77
CA ALA A 255 -3.91 21.88 -1.08
C ALA A 255 -4.79 22.27 0.12
N ALA A 256 -4.43 23.36 0.83
CA ALA A 256 -5.24 23.87 1.92
C ALA A 256 -6.55 24.54 1.46
N ASN A 257 -6.69 24.87 0.17
CA ASN A 257 -7.83 25.61 -0.37
C ASN A 257 -8.38 24.97 -1.66
N PRO A 258 -9.01 23.78 -1.58
CA PRO A 258 -9.66 23.16 -2.75
C PRO A 258 -10.72 24.10 -3.35
N ILE A 259 -10.72 24.27 -4.68
CA ILE A 259 -11.61 25.21 -5.34
C ILE A 259 -13.07 24.76 -5.26
N VAL A 260 -13.94 25.72 -4.95
CA VAL A 260 -15.39 25.57 -4.88
C VAL A 260 -16.02 26.45 -5.96
N LEU A 261 -16.77 25.81 -6.86
CA LEU A 261 -17.52 26.49 -7.91
C LEU A 261 -18.92 26.88 -7.42
N ASP A 262 -19.29 28.13 -7.67
CA ASP A 262 -20.65 28.64 -7.56
C ASP A 262 -21.39 28.44 -8.89
N HIS A 263 -22.09 27.32 -9.00
CA HIS A 263 -22.86 27.03 -10.20
C HIS A 263 -24.13 27.90 -10.26
N LYS A 264 -24.30 28.61 -11.37
CA LYS A 264 -25.54 29.36 -11.66
C LYS A 264 -26.51 28.50 -12.43
N PHE A 265 -27.71 28.35 -11.89
CA PHE A 265 -28.80 27.56 -12.49
C PHE A 265 -29.90 28.49 -13.00
N ASP A 266 -30.50 28.16 -14.13
CA ASP A 266 -31.72 28.84 -14.61
C ASP A 266 -32.83 28.62 -13.58
N PRO A 267 -33.42 29.65 -12.95
CA PRO A 267 -34.44 29.49 -11.91
C PRO A 267 -35.62 28.59 -12.28
N SER A 268 -35.95 28.47 -13.58
CA SER A 268 -37.06 27.66 -14.07
C SER A 268 -36.77 26.16 -14.17
N SER A 269 -35.50 25.75 -14.14
CA SER A 269 -35.15 24.33 -14.21
C SER A 269 -35.52 23.59 -12.91
N THR A 270 -35.71 22.28 -13.00
CA THR A 270 -36.02 21.41 -11.85
C THR A 270 -34.84 20.52 -11.53
N TYR A 271 -34.76 20.04 -10.30
CA TYR A 271 -33.82 18.96 -9.96
C TYR A 271 -34.34 17.62 -10.47
N SER A 272 -33.43 16.85 -11.04
CA SER A 272 -33.59 15.40 -11.19
C SER A 272 -33.02 14.73 -9.94
N HIS A 273 -33.50 13.51 -9.60
CA HIS A 273 -33.00 12.79 -8.43
C HIS A 273 -33.06 11.27 -8.60
N SER A 274 -32.23 10.59 -7.81
CA SER A 274 -32.22 9.15 -7.55
C SER A 274 -32.38 8.90 -6.06
N ASP A 275 -32.17 7.66 -5.61
CA ASP A 275 -32.18 7.33 -4.19
C ASP A 275 -30.98 7.87 -3.41
N THR A 276 -29.88 8.22 -4.10
CA THR A 276 -28.62 8.61 -3.46
C THR A 276 -28.24 10.07 -3.69
N GLU A 277 -28.74 10.68 -4.77
CA GLU A 277 -28.33 12.02 -5.18
C GLU A 277 -29.40 12.78 -5.96
N HIS A 278 -29.20 14.08 -6.08
CA HIS A 278 -29.93 14.94 -6.99
C HIS A 278 -28.96 15.68 -7.90
N TRP A 279 -29.47 16.11 -9.06
CA TRP A 279 -28.66 16.85 -10.02
C TRP A 279 -29.45 17.82 -10.85
N ARG A 280 -28.72 18.77 -11.44
CA ARG A 280 -29.25 19.78 -12.33
C ARG A 280 -28.14 20.34 -13.21
N THR A 281 -28.48 20.75 -14.42
CA THR A 281 -27.54 21.36 -15.35
C THR A 281 -27.45 22.86 -15.10
N CYS A 282 -26.24 23.38 -14.87
CA CYS A 282 -26.02 24.82 -14.73
C CYS A 282 -26.15 25.52 -16.10
N VAL A 283 -26.21 26.85 -16.10
CA VAL A 283 -26.34 27.66 -17.33
C VAL A 283 -25.15 27.49 -18.28
N ALA A 284 -23.99 27.07 -17.76
CA ALA A 284 -22.82 26.72 -18.57
C ALA A 284 -22.92 25.33 -19.23
N GLY A 285 -24.04 24.60 -19.07
CA GLY A 285 -24.27 23.29 -19.67
C GLY A 285 -23.65 22.11 -18.92
N VAL A 286 -23.14 22.32 -17.71
CA VAL A 286 -22.51 21.28 -16.88
C VAL A 286 -23.52 20.68 -15.90
N GLU A 287 -23.66 19.36 -15.91
CA GLU A 287 -24.50 18.64 -14.93
C GLU A 287 -23.80 18.60 -13.56
N VAL A 288 -24.48 19.10 -12.54
CA VAL A 288 -23.97 19.16 -11.16
C VAL A 288 -24.75 18.17 -10.31
N ARG A 289 -24.07 17.12 -9.83
CA ARG A 289 -24.60 16.08 -8.94
C ARG A 289 -24.20 16.32 -7.49
N LYS A 290 -25.13 16.13 -6.56
CA LYS A 290 -24.88 16.21 -5.11
C LYS A 290 -25.71 15.17 -4.35
N PRO A 291 -25.17 14.57 -3.27
CA PRO A 291 -25.94 13.69 -2.42
C PRO A 291 -27.11 14.43 -1.76
N HIS A 292 -28.15 13.68 -1.39
CA HIS A 292 -29.24 14.23 -0.58
C HIS A 292 -28.72 14.67 0.80
N ASP A 293 -29.23 15.78 1.30
CA ASP A 293 -28.91 16.35 2.61
C ASP A 293 -29.89 15.93 3.72
N GLY A 294 -30.85 15.07 3.39
CA GLY A 294 -31.87 14.59 4.31
C GLY A 294 -32.99 13.82 3.61
N SER A 295 -34.02 13.48 4.39
CA SER A 295 -35.28 12.90 3.92
C SER A 295 -36.43 13.53 4.71
N PRO A 296 -37.18 14.50 4.14
CA PRO A 296 -37.04 15.01 2.77
C PRO A 296 -35.75 15.81 2.56
N CYS A 297 -35.15 15.68 1.37
CA CYS A 297 -34.03 16.49 0.93
C CYS A 297 -34.46 17.96 0.82
N THR A 298 -33.70 18.88 1.41
CA THR A 298 -34.08 20.31 1.43
C THR A 298 -33.88 20.98 0.07
N VAL A 299 -33.07 20.39 -0.80
CA VAL A 299 -32.73 20.91 -2.13
C VAL A 299 -33.73 20.45 -3.20
N CYS A 300 -34.01 19.15 -3.27
CA CYS A 300 -34.84 18.58 -4.33
C CYS A 300 -36.19 18.02 -3.87
N GLY A 301 -36.45 17.96 -2.56
CA GLY A 301 -37.69 17.41 -1.99
C GLY A 301 -37.77 15.88 -1.97
N TYR A 302 -36.75 15.17 -2.45
CA TYR A 302 -36.72 13.70 -2.43
C TYR A 302 -36.91 13.18 -1.01
N THR A 303 -37.88 12.29 -0.81
CA THR A 303 -38.11 11.60 0.47
C THR A 303 -37.77 10.14 0.27
N ALA A 304 -36.74 9.67 0.97
CA ALA A 304 -36.37 8.26 0.98
C ALA A 304 -37.57 7.44 1.49
N PRO A 305 -37.85 6.26 0.90
CA PRO A 305 -38.89 5.37 1.39
C PRO A 305 -38.70 5.08 2.88
N SER A 306 -39.76 5.21 3.67
CA SER A 306 -39.73 4.79 5.07
C SER A 306 -39.64 3.27 5.11
N VAL A 307 -38.46 2.75 5.41
CA VAL A 307 -38.25 1.32 5.60
C VAL A 307 -38.45 1.01 7.07
N THR A 308 -39.55 0.33 7.40
CA THR A 308 -39.78 -0.20 8.75
C THR A 308 -38.67 -1.20 9.06
N SER A 309 -37.82 -0.89 10.02
CA SER A 309 -36.80 -1.79 10.55
C SER A 309 -37.31 -2.50 11.81
N TYR A 310 -36.90 -3.74 11.96
CA TYR A 310 -37.19 -4.59 13.12
C TYR A 310 -35.88 -4.89 13.85
N THR A 311 -35.91 -5.03 15.17
CA THR A 311 -34.71 -5.21 16.00
C THR A 311 -34.30 -6.67 16.10
N VAL A 312 -32.99 -6.92 16.17
CA VAL A 312 -32.38 -8.23 16.45
C VAL A 312 -31.76 -8.19 17.85
N THR A 313 -32.32 -8.97 18.78
CA THR A 313 -31.81 -9.09 20.15
C THR A 313 -31.07 -10.42 20.31
N LEU A 314 -29.85 -10.37 20.86
CA LEU A 314 -29.04 -11.56 21.12
C LEU A 314 -28.73 -11.72 22.60
N THR A 315 -28.91 -12.94 23.09
CA THR A 315 -28.52 -13.34 24.45
C THR A 315 -27.60 -14.57 24.42
N ASN A 316 -26.94 -14.88 25.54
CA ASN A 316 -26.16 -16.11 25.72
C ASN A 316 -26.37 -16.66 27.13
N ASP A 317 -25.80 -17.84 27.40
CA ASP A 317 -25.86 -18.50 28.71
C ASP A 317 -24.67 -18.18 29.64
N GLY A 318 -23.84 -17.19 29.29
CA GLY A 318 -22.65 -16.78 30.03
C GLY A 318 -21.35 -17.48 29.61
N ASN A 319 -21.40 -18.50 28.74
CA ASN A 319 -20.23 -19.31 28.36
C ASN A 319 -19.64 -18.94 26.99
N GLY A 320 -19.94 -17.74 26.50
CA GLY A 320 -19.41 -17.19 25.26
C GLY A 320 -20.03 -15.84 24.93
N THR A 321 -19.83 -15.38 23.71
CA THR A 321 -20.43 -14.15 23.17
C THR A 321 -21.28 -14.43 21.94
N ALA A 322 -22.26 -13.56 21.68
CA ALA A 322 -23.15 -13.63 20.53
C ALA A 322 -23.25 -12.25 19.88
N SER A 323 -23.13 -12.18 18.55
CA SER A 323 -23.30 -10.94 17.78
C SER A 323 -24.01 -11.20 16.46
N ALA A 324 -24.62 -10.16 15.89
CA ALA A 324 -25.27 -10.19 14.58
C ALA A 324 -24.59 -9.18 13.64
N SER A 325 -24.72 -9.41 12.33
CA SER A 325 -24.26 -8.46 11.30
C SER A 325 -24.97 -7.10 11.37
N ALA A 326 -26.18 -7.04 11.93
CA ALA A 326 -26.90 -5.81 12.22
C ALA A 326 -27.80 -5.99 13.46
N THR A 327 -28.00 -4.92 14.23
CA THR A 327 -28.90 -4.89 15.40
C THR A 327 -30.35 -4.54 15.04
N SER A 328 -30.58 -4.10 13.80
CA SER A 328 -31.92 -3.97 13.21
C SER A 328 -31.84 -4.05 11.69
N ALA A 329 -32.92 -4.49 11.03
CA ALA A 329 -33.00 -4.57 9.58
C ALA A 329 -34.44 -4.58 9.07
N ALA A 330 -34.61 -4.27 7.78
CA ALA A 330 -35.88 -4.40 7.08
C ALA A 330 -36.29 -5.86 6.88
N ALA A 331 -37.58 -6.15 6.80
CA ALA A 331 -38.07 -7.48 6.43
C ALA A 331 -37.47 -7.95 5.09
N GLY A 332 -37.04 -9.21 5.02
CA GLY A 332 -36.35 -9.78 3.86
C GLY A 332 -34.82 -9.64 3.88
N THR A 333 -34.25 -8.86 4.80
CA THR A 333 -32.78 -8.72 4.92
C THR A 333 -32.15 -9.98 5.51
N GLU A 334 -31.07 -10.49 4.93
CA GLU A 334 -30.30 -11.59 5.53
C GLU A 334 -29.44 -11.09 6.70
N ILE A 335 -29.57 -11.73 7.86
CA ILE A 335 -28.76 -11.48 9.05
C ILE A 335 -27.85 -12.68 9.30
N THR A 336 -26.57 -12.40 9.53
CA THR A 336 -25.58 -13.41 9.94
C THR A 336 -25.32 -13.31 11.42
N LEU A 337 -25.31 -14.44 12.11
CA LEU A 337 -25.04 -14.60 13.52
C LEU A 337 -23.63 -15.16 13.73
N THR A 338 -22.96 -14.69 14.78
CA THR A 338 -21.62 -15.15 15.18
C THR A 338 -21.65 -15.47 16.66
N ALA A 339 -21.17 -16.68 17.01
CA ALA A 339 -20.97 -17.10 18.39
C ALA A 339 -19.48 -17.37 18.61
N VAL A 340 -18.93 -16.82 19.69
CA VAL A 340 -17.55 -17.09 20.11
C VAL A 340 -17.57 -17.73 21.49
N PRO A 341 -17.27 -19.04 21.60
CA PRO A 341 -17.23 -19.74 22.88
C PRO A 341 -16.10 -19.23 23.79
N ASN A 342 -16.31 -19.28 25.10
CA ASN A 342 -15.22 -19.13 26.07
C ASN A 342 -14.30 -20.38 26.04
N THR A 343 -13.08 -20.24 26.57
CA THR A 343 -12.15 -21.36 26.69
C THR A 343 -12.78 -22.56 27.42
N GLY A 344 -12.68 -23.74 26.80
CA GLY A 344 -13.24 -24.99 27.33
C GLY A 344 -14.73 -25.19 27.02
N TYR A 345 -15.28 -24.44 26.08
CA TYR A 345 -16.62 -24.62 25.53
C TYR A 345 -16.58 -24.60 24.00
N HIS A 346 -17.57 -25.24 23.38
CA HIS A 346 -17.88 -25.07 21.96
C HIS A 346 -19.32 -24.57 21.77
N PHE A 347 -19.57 -23.95 20.62
CA PHE A 347 -20.90 -23.52 20.25
C PHE A 347 -21.77 -24.74 19.94
N LYS A 348 -22.94 -24.84 20.59
CA LYS A 348 -23.87 -25.94 20.40
C LYS A 348 -24.92 -25.60 19.36
N GLU A 349 -25.72 -24.57 19.61
CA GLU A 349 -26.83 -24.17 18.73
C GLU A 349 -27.33 -22.75 18.99
N TRP A 350 -28.09 -22.23 18.02
CA TRP A 350 -28.90 -21.02 18.17
C TRP A 350 -30.32 -21.42 18.55
N LYS A 351 -30.84 -20.83 19.62
CA LYS A 351 -32.22 -21.01 20.07
C LYS A 351 -33.04 -19.75 19.77
N VAL A 352 -34.06 -19.86 18.93
CA VAL A 352 -35.03 -18.77 18.70
C VAL A 352 -35.90 -18.63 19.95
N ILE A 353 -35.93 -17.43 20.54
CA ILE A 353 -36.76 -17.07 21.70
C ILE A 353 -38.07 -16.45 21.22
N SER A 354 -38.00 -15.53 20.24
CA SER A 354 -39.17 -14.95 19.57
C SER A 354 -38.87 -14.63 18.11
N GLY A 355 -39.89 -14.73 17.26
CA GLY A 355 -39.81 -14.45 15.82
C GLY A 355 -40.13 -15.67 14.94
N SER A 356 -40.83 -15.45 13.83
CA SER A 356 -41.21 -16.46 12.85
C SER A 356 -40.09 -16.71 11.83
N MET A 357 -39.01 -17.34 12.27
CA MET A 357 -37.79 -17.51 11.48
C MET A 357 -37.12 -18.85 11.75
N THR A 358 -36.32 -19.32 10.80
CA THR A 358 -35.46 -20.49 10.95
C THR A 358 -34.01 -20.04 10.75
N ILE A 359 -33.12 -20.50 11.63
CA ILE A 359 -31.69 -20.21 11.53
C ILE A 359 -31.02 -21.40 10.83
N THR A 360 -30.40 -21.15 9.68
CA THR A 360 -29.68 -22.15 8.89
C THR A 360 -28.29 -21.61 8.58
N ASN A 361 -27.23 -22.40 8.82
CA ASN A 361 -25.84 -21.97 8.62
C ASN A 361 -25.50 -20.62 9.28
N ASN A 362 -25.95 -20.45 10.52
CA ASN A 362 -25.79 -19.20 11.29
C ASN A 362 -26.41 -17.96 10.62
N LYS A 363 -27.41 -18.13 9.77
CA LYS A 363 -28.09 -17.04 9.07
C LYS A 363 -29.59 -17.18 9.14
N PHE A 364 -30.29 -16.06 9.02
CA PHE A 364 -31.74 -16.03 8.85
C PHE A 364 -32.17 -14.83 8.00
N THR A 365 -33.38 -14.90 7.44
CA THR A 365 -34.02 -13.76 6.77
C THR A 365 -34.92 -13.03 7.76
N MET A 366 -34.71 -11.72 7.91
CA MET A 366 -35.43 -10.88 8.87
C MET A 366 -36.95 -10.93 8.58
N PRO A 367 -37.79 -11.36 9.54
CA PRO A 367 -39.23 -11.33 9.38
C PRO A 367 -39.77 -9.90 9.53
N ALA A 368 -41.07 -9.72 9.31
CA ALA A 368 -41.75 -8.44 9.54
C ALA A 368 -42.09 -8.21 11.03
N GLU A 369 -41.17 -8.56 11.93
CA GLU A 369 -41.30 -8.42 13.38
C GLU A 369 -39.92 -8.46 14.07
N ASN A 370 -39.87 -8.02 15.33
CA ASN A 370 -38.66 -8.08 16.14
C ASN A 370 -38.31 -9.52 16.51
N VAL A 371 -37.02 -9.84 16.56
CA VAL A 371 -36.53 -11.20 16.82
C VAL A 371 -35.60 -11.24 18.02
N GLU A 372 -35.67 -12.33 18.77
CA GLU A 372 -34.76 -12.61 19.87
C GLU A 372 -34.19 -14.02 19.72
N VAL A 373 -32.86 -14.12 19.78
CA VAL A 373 -32.12 -15.37 19.60
C VAL A 373 -31.10 -15.53 20.73
N LYS A 374 -30.96 -16.76 21.25
CA LYS A 374 -29.99 -17.11 22.27
C LYS A 374 -28.91 -18.03 21.72
N ALA A 375 -27.63 -17.71 21.94
CA ALA A 375 -26.53 -18.65 21.76
C ALA A 375 -26.46 -19.63 22.93
N VAL A 376 -26.36 -20.93 22.63
CA VAL A 376 -26.16 -21.99 23.62
C VAL A 376 -24.78 -22.60 23.41
N PHE A 377 -24.01 -22.74 24.49
CA PHE A 377 -22.67 -23.33 24.47
C PHE A 377 -22.64 -24.62 25.30
N GLU A 378 -21.78 -25.54 24.91
CA GLU A 378 -21.58 -26.82 25.59
C GLU A 378 -20.13 -26.94 26.03
N LYS A 379 -19.92 -27.41 27.27
CA LYS A 379 -18.59 -27.53 27.87
C LYS A 379 -17.82 -28.68 27.22
N ASP A 380 -16.57 -28.43 26.87
CA ASP A 380 -15.69 -29.44 26.29
C ASP A 380 -15.35 -30.52 27.33
N ALA A 381 -15.22 -31.76 26.87
CA ALA A 381 -14.69 -32.84 27.70
C ALA A 381 -13.21 -32.55 28.04
N PRO A 382 -12.75 -32.80 29.28
CA PRO A 382 -11.37 -32.58 29.65
C PRO A 382 -10.44 -33.48 28.83
N THR A 383 -9.40 -32.90 28.23
CA THR A 383 -8.38 -33.66 27.50
C THR A 383 -7.58 -34.52 28.49
N THR A 384 -7.63 -35.83 28.29
CA THR A 384 -6.86 -36.79 29.10
C THR A 384 -5.63 -37.30 28.35
N CYS A 385 -4.56 -37.59 29.09
CA CYS A 385 -3.30 -38.14 28.57
C CYS A 385 -2.94 -39.45 29.28
N SER A 386 -2.02 -40.21 28.68
CA SER A 386 -1.44 -41.42 29.26
C SER A 386 0.04 -41.23 29.60
N LEU A 387 0.46 -41.79 30.74
CA LEU A 387 1.85 -41.90 31.17
C LEU A 387 2.27 -43.36 31.10
N THR A 388 3.15 -43.68 30.17
CA THR A 388 3.75 -45.00 29.99
C THR A 388 5.11 -45.03 30.67
N THR A 389 5.42 -46.10 31.38
CA THR A 389 6.69 -46.28 32.09
C THR A 389 7.33 -47.60 31.69
N GLN A 390 8.65 -47.59 31.47
CA GLN A 390 9.38 -48.75 30.99
C GLN A 390 10.77 -48.84 31.62
N VAL A 391 11.19 -50.06 31.94
CA VAL A 391 12.58 -50.37 32.30
C VAL A 391 13.24 -51.04 31.10
N ASN A 392 14.38 -50.50 30.66
CA ASN A 392 15.18 -51.06 29.58
C ASN A 392 16.38 -51.80 30.16
N GLY A 393 16.48 -53.11 29.96
CA GLY A 393 17.60 -53.94 30.43
C GLY A 393 17.49 -54.54 31.85
N GLY A 394 16.40 -54.28 32.60
CA GLY A 394 16.13 -54.86 33.93
C GLY A 394 16.83 -54.14 35.10
N ASN A 395 17.06 -54.87 36.20
CA ASN A 395 17.83 -54.44 37.39
C ASN A 395 17.24 -53.27 38.21
N GLY A 396 15.91 -53.17 38.19
CA GLY A 396 15.15 -52.21 38.97
C GLY A 396 13.70 -52.10 38.48
N THR A 397 12.91 -51.28 39.17
CA THR A 397 11.51 -51.01 38.84
C THR A 397 11.22 -49.52 38.76
N ILE A 398 10.22 -49.17 37.95
CA ILE A 398 9.68 -47.82 37.80
C ILE A 398 8.20 -47.83 38.19
N SER A 399 7.67 -46.70 38.70
CA SER A 399 6.23 -46.54 38.96
C SER A 399 5.35 -47.03 37.81
N ALA A 400 4.19 -47.58 38.11
CA ALA A 400 3.27 -48.12 37.10
C ALA A 400 2.74 -47.05 36.12
N SER A 401 2.44 -47.50 34.91
CA SER A 401 1.80 -46.66 33.88
C SER A 401 0.38 -46.25 34.30
N LYS A 402 -0.07 -45.07 33.86
CA LYS A 402 -1.39 -44.50 34.17
C LYS A 402 -2.08 -43.97 32.92
N THR A 403 -3.40 -44.08 32.87
CA THR A 403 -4.26 -43.54 31.79
C THR A 403 -5.33 -42.62 32.38
N GLY A 404 -5.90 -41.74 31.55
CA GLY A 404 -6.97 -40.83 31.99
C GLY A 404 -6.49 -39.63 32.80
N LEU A 405 -5.20 -39.28 32.73
CA LEU A 405 -4.62 -38.17 33.49
C LEU A 405 -5.07 -36.84 32.87
N THR A 406 -5.55 -35.90 33.69
CA THR A 406 -5.97 -34.58 33.20
C THR A 406 -4.74 -33.79 32.73
N ALA A 407 -4.80 -33.19 31.55
CA ALA A 407 -3.76 -32.28 31.09
C ALA A 407 -3.55 -31.13 32.10
N GLY A 408 -2.29 -30.88 32.48
CA GLY A 408 -1.85 -29.96 33.53
C GLY A 408 -1.53 -30.63 34.87
N SER A 409 -1.92 -31.88 35.09
CA SER A 409 -1.55 -32.62 36.31
C SER A 409 -0.05 -32.96 36.35
N THR A 410 0.51 -33.10 37.56
CA THR A 410 1.90 -33.53 37.77
C THR A 410 1.93 -34.91 38.42
N GLU A 411 2.61 -35.84 37.77
CA GLU A 411 2.81 -37.21 38.24
C GLU A 411 4.23 -37.38 38.77
N THR A 412 4.38 -37.89 39.99
CA THR A 412 5.68 -38.26 40.55
C THR A 412 6.01 -39.71 40.19
N ILE A 413 7.09 -39.88 39.44
CA ILE A 413 7.68 -41.18 39.09
C ILE A 413 8.79 -41.50 40.09
N THR A 414 8.75 -42.71 40.65
CA THR A 414 9.77 -43.26 41.54
C THR A 414 10.50 -44.39 40.83
N PHE A 415 11.84 -44.35 40.90
CA PHE A 415 12.73 -45.38 40.40
C PHE A 415 13.29 -46.17 41.58
N THR A 416 13.22 -47.49 41.52
CA THR A 416 13.72 -48.37 42.58
C THR A 416 14.75 -49.32 41.96
N PRO A 417 16.05 -48.95 41.94
CA PRO A 417 17.12 -49.84 41.51
C PRO A 417 17.14 -51.12 42.37
N ASP A 418 17.51 -52.24 41.77
CA ASP A 418 17.82 -53.46 42.53
C ASP A 418 19.13 -53.28 43.32
N ALA A 419 19.36 -54.14 44.32
CA ALA A 419 20.58 -54.07 45.13
C ALA A 419 21.85 -54.21 44.25
N GLY A 420 22.81 -53.30 44.42
CA GLY A 420 24.04 -53.25 43.61
C GLY A 420 23.90 -52.48 42.29
N TYR A 421 22.74 -51.86 42.01
CA TYR A 421 22.50 -51.05 40.81
C TYR A 421 22.13 -49.61 41.16
N GLU A 422 22.42 -48.69 40.24
CA GLU A 422 22.01 -47.29 40.30
C GLU A 422 21.38 -46.84 38.97
N ILE A 423 20.64 -45.72 39.00
CA ILE A 423 20.06 -45.14 37.79
C ILE A 423 21.20 -44.72 36.85
N ASP A 424 21.17 -45.22 35.61
CA ASP A 424 22.12 -44.80 34.58
C ASP A 424 21.55 -43.67 33.74
N THR A 425 20.42 -43.93 33.08
CA THR A 425 19.77 -42.96 32.19
C THR A 425 18.26 -42.98 32.38
N VAL A 426 17.65 -41.80 32.32
CA VAL A 426 16.20 -41.63 32.25
C VAL A 426 15.86 -40.76 31.06
N THR A 427 14.86 -41.17 30.28
CA THR A 427 14.32 -40.38 29.18
C THR A 427 12.83 -40.13 29.36
N VAL A 428 12.37 -38.95 28.96
CA VAL A 428 10.95 -38.61 28.81
C VAL A 428 10.71 -38.32 27.32
N ASN A 429 9.85 -39.11 26.68
CA ASN A 429 9.62 -39.07 25.22
C ASN A 429 10.94 -39.13 24.42
N GLY A 430 11.88 -39.98 24.85
CA GLY A 430 13.19 -40.15 24.22
C GLY A 430 14.22 -39.06 24.56
N THR A 431 13.85 -38.02 25.31
CA THR A 431 14.76 -36.93 25.72
C THR A 431 15.39 -37.23 27.08
N ALA A 432 16.72 -37.23 27.16
CA ALA A 432 17.44 -37.44 28.42
C ALA A 432 17.05 -36.41 29.48
N THR A 433 16.71 -36.88 30.68
CA THR A 433 16.16 -36.05 31.76
C THR A 433 16.89 -36.36 33.07
N SER A 434 17.32 -35.31 33.77
CA SER A 434 17.96 -35.45 35.08
C SER A 434 16.94 -35.83 36.15
N VAL A 435 17.35 -36.74 37.03
CA VAL A 435 16.53 -37.24 38.15
C VAL A 435 17.06 -36.63 39.45
N SER A 436 16.17 -36.25 40.37
CA SER A 436 16.54 -35.80 41.70
C SER A 436 16.40 -36.97 42.68
N GLY A 437 17.54 -37.50 43.13
CA GLY A 437 17.58 -38.75 43.88
C GLY A 437 16.97 -39.89 43.06
N ASN A 438 15.89 -40.47 43.57
CA ASN A 438 15.17 -41.58 42.93
C ASN A 438 13.78 -41.17 42.40
N THR A 439 13.53 -39.86 42.20
CA THR A 439 12.23 -39.38 41.74
C THR A 439 12.30 -38.37 40.61
N LEU A 440 11.27 -38.38 39.75
CA LEU A 440 11.06 -37.43 38.66
C LEU A 440 9.60 -36.96 38.65
N ASN A 441 9.39 -35.65 38.69
CA ASN A 441 8.05 -35.06 38.51
C ASN A 441 7.80 -34.80 37.02
N VAL A 442 6.71 -35.35 36.50
CA VAL A 442 6.31 -35.25 35.09
C VAL A 442 4.99 -34.50 34.99
N THR A 443 5.00 -33.31 34.40
CA THR A 443 3.78 -32.58 34.09
C THR A 443 3.16 -33.10 32.80
N MET A 444 1.89 -33.50 32.86
CA MET A 444 1.17 -34.10 31.74
C MET A 444 0.56 -33.02 30.86
N ASN A 445 1.08 -32.84 29.65
CA ASN A 445 0.50 -31.95 28.63
C ASN A 445 0.17 -32.69 27.32
N GLU A 446 0.56 -33.95 27.26
CA GLU A 446 0.42 -34.89 26.13
C GLU A 446 0.69 -36.31 26.67
N ASN A 447 0.60 -37.31 25.81
CA ASN A 447 1.05 -38.65 26.17
C ASN A 447 2.56 -38.68 26.39
N LYS A 448 3.00 -39.24 27.51
CA LYS A 448 4.42 -39.30 27.87
C LYS A 448 4.87 -40.73 28.13
N THR A 449 6.08 -41.04 27.68
CA THR A 449 6.78 -42.30 27.94
C THR A 449 8.04 -42.02 28.72
N VAL A 450 8.17 -42.58 29.92
CA VAL A 450 9.37 -42.51 30.76
C VAL A 450 10.09 -43.84 30.71
N VAL A 451 11.34 -43.82 30.23
CA VAL A 451 12.18 -45.02 30.15
C VAL A 451 13.38 -44.85 31.06
N VAL A 452 13.67 -45.85 31.89
CA VAL A 452 14.85 -45.91 32.75
C VAL A 452 15.75 -47.07 32.36
N THR A 453 17.06 -46.84 32.42
CA THR A 453 18.10 -47.89 32.39
C THR A 453 18.89 -47.82 33.69
N TYR A 454 19.23 -48.99 34.24
CA TYR A 454 20.08 -49.11 35.43
C TYR A 454 21.44 -49.68 35.06
N LYS A 455 22.48 -49.26 35.79
CA LYS A 455 23.84 -49.83 35.67
C LYS A 455 24.29 -50.38 37.01
N ALA A 456 25.19 -51.36 36.98
CA ALA A 456 25.80 -51.89 38.18
C ALA A 456 26.70 -50.83 38.83
N VAL A 457 26.68 -50.76 40.15
CA VAL A 457 27.61 -49.95 40.95
C VAL A 457 28.96 -50.66 40.96
N GLU A 458 29.99 -49.99 40.46
CA GLU A 458 31.37 -50.50 40.43
C GLU A 458 32.21 -49.95 41.57
N TYR A 459 33.05 -50.81 42.15
CA TYR A 459 33.97 -50.48 43.23
C TYR A 459 35.41 -50.53 42.70
N ASN A 460 36.23 -49.60 43.14
CA ASN A 460 37.65 -49.59 42.79
C ASN A 460 38.38 -50.73 43.51
N ILE A 461 39.28 -51.40 42.79
CA ILE A 461 40.16 -52.44 43.30
C ILE A 461 41.59 -51.94 43.17
N THR A 462 42.35 -52.06 44.25
CA THR A 462 43.78 -51.71 44.28
C THR A 462 44.54 -52.87 44.90
N VAL A 463 45.51 -53.40 44.16
CA VAL A 463 46.38 -54.49 44.60
C VAL A 463 47.80 -53.95 44.63
N THR A 464 48.46 -54.04 45.79
CA THR A 464 49.88 -53.67 45.91
C THR A 464 50.72 -54.91 45.69
N ASP A 465 51.82 -54.77 44.93
CA ASP A 465 52.72 -55.88 44.58
C ASP A 465 52.00 -57.09 43.95
N GLY A 466 50.95 -56.83 43.17
CA GLY A 466 50.20 -57.83 42.44
C GLY A 466 49.19 -57.20 41.48
N LYS A 467 48.31 -58.03 40.93
CA LYS A 467 47.24 -57.64 40.01
C LYS A 467 45.94 -58.36 40.31
N ALA A 468 44.82 -57.74 39.93
CA ALA A 468 43.49 -58.30 40.00
C ALA A 468 42.98 -58.66 38.59
N THR A 469 42.39 -59.84 38.40
CA THR A 469 41.73 -60.24 37.14
C THR A 469 40.35 -60.80 37.44
N VAL A 470 39.43 -60.73 36.48
CA VAL A 470 38.22 -61.57 36.48
C VAL A 470 38.53 -62.76 35.60
N ASP A 471 38.37 -63.97 36.13
CA ASP A 471 38.78 -65.23 35.48
C ASP A 471 40.24 -65.17 34.95
N ALA A 472 40.52 -65.81 33.81
CA ALA A 472 41.81 -65.77 33.11
C ALA A 472 42.00 -64.50 32.24
N GLY A 473 41.23 -63.44 32.52
CA GLY A 473 41.19 -62.21 31.72
C GLY A 473 42.32 -61.22 32.01
N SER A 474 42.19 -60.04 31.41
CA SER A 474 43.08 -58.89 31.62
C SER A 474 42.99 -58.34 33.05
N GLU A 475 44.00 -57.57 33.43
CA GLU A 475 44.02 -56.86 34.71
C GLU A 475 42.88 -55.84 34.80
N ILE A 476 42.20 -55.81 35.94
CA ILE A 476 41.09 -54.93 36.25
C ILE A 476 41.43 -54.01 37.42
N SER A 477 40.87 -52.80 37.39
CA SER A 477 40.98 -51.80 38.47
C SER A 477 39.63 -51.46 39.10
N LYS A 478 38.53 -52.02 38.59
CA LYS A 478 37.18 -51.91 39.13
C LYS A 478 36.41 -53.20 38.91
N ALA A 479 35.46 -53.49 39.79
CA ALA A 479 34.48 -54.55 39.58
C ALA A 479 33.14 -54.20 40.21
N ALA A 480 32.05 -54.70 39.63
CA ALA A 480 30.72 -54.58 40.22
C ALA A 480 30.61 -55.38 41.53
N GLN A 481 29.73 -54.94 42.44
CA GLN A 481 29.46 -55.69 43.68
C GLN A 481 29.13 -57.16 43.39
N GLY A 482 29.71 -58.09 44.16
CA GLY A 482 29.48 -59.52 43.96
C GLY A 482 30.29 -60.17 42.83
N THR A 483 31.09 -59.41 42.07
CA THR A 483 32.01 -59.97 41.07
C THR A 483 33.16 -60.71 41.76
N ILE A 484 33.43 -61.94 41.32
CA ILE A 484 34.56 -62.73 41.82
C ILE A 484 35.84 -62.24 41.14
N VAL A 485 36.83 -61.87 41.95
CA VAL A 485 38.11 -61.33 41.48
C VAL A 485 39.25 -62.23 41.95
N THR A 486 40.14 -62.56 41.02
CA THR A 486 41.37 -63.34 41.25
C THR A 486 42.53 -62.39 41.48
N LEU A 487 43.27 -62.60 42.58
CA LEU A 487 44.50 -61.84 42.88
C LEU A 487 45.74 -62.68 42.57
N THR A 488 46.73 -62.08 41.91
CA THR A 488 48.01 -62.71 41.60
C THR A 488 49.15 -61.84 42.11
N ALA A 489 50.04 -62.41 42.93
CA ALA A 489 51.20 -61.69 43.44
C ALA A 489 52.24 -61.50 42.35
N ASN A 490 52.94 -60.37 42.37
CA ASN A 490 54.13 -60.18 41.55
C ASN A 490 55.24 -61.14 42.00
N ALA A 491 56.25 -61.34 41.15
CA ALA A 491 57.38 -62.18 41.48
C ALA A 491 58.08 -61.68 42.76
N ALA A 492 58.25 -62.57 43.74
CA ALA A 492 58.91 -62.22 44.99
C ALA A 492 60.37 -61.78 44.73
N PRO A 493 60.86 -60.74 45.44
CA PRO A 493 62.27 -60.35 45.36
C PRO A 493 63.22 -61.50 45.68
N SER A 494 64.43 -61.49 45.10
CA SER A 494 65.42 -62.55 45.29
C SER A 494 65.69 -62.85 46.77
N GLY A 495 65.61 -64.13 47.15
CA GLY A 495 65.78 -64.60 48.54
C GLY A 495 64.52 -64.55 49.40
N LYS A 496 63.37 -64.12 48.87
CA LYS A 496 62.07 -64.14 49.56
C LYS A 496 61.07 -65.06 48.86
N VAL A 497 60.07 -65.50 49.59
CA VAL A 497 58.87 -66.18 49.07
C VAL A 497 57.64 -65.36 49.42
N PHE A 498 56.56 -65.53 48.68
CA PHE A 498 55.26 -64.98 49.07
C PHE A 498 54.85 -65.58 50.42
N ASP A 499 54.40 -64.73 51.34
CA ASP A 499 53.93 -65.15 52.66
C ASP A 499 52.40 -65.13 52.70
N LYS A 500 51.79 -63.93 52.60
CA LYS A 500 50.34 -63.77 52.58
C LYS A 500 49.88 -62.46 51.95
N TRP A 501 48.59 -62.42 51.59
CA TRP A 501 47.83 -61.20 51.30
C TRP A 501 47.33 -60.54 52.59
N GLU A 502 47.31 -59.20 52.59
CA GLU A 502 46.76 -58.38 53.67
C GLU A 502 45.70 -57.42 53.13
N VAL A 503 44.53 -57.39 53.77
CA VAL A 503 43.45 -56.46 53.42
C VAL A 503 43.71 -55.12 54.12
N VAL A 504 44.10 -54.11 53.35
CA VAL A 504 44.42 -52.78 53.88
C VAL A 504 43.16 -51.95 54.16
N SER A 505 42.13 -52.07 53.32
CA SER A 505 40.85 -51.36 53.47
C SER A 505 39.74 -52.02 52.66
N GLY A 506 38.48 -51.84 53.05
CA GLY A 506 37.30 -52.41 52.41
C GLY A 506 36.79 -53.69 53.09
N GLY A 507 35.50 -53.98 52.92
CA GLY A 507 34.82 -55.16 53.49
C GLY A 507 35.05 -56.45 52.69
N ILE A 508 36.31 -56.73 52.31
CA ILE A 508 36.66 -57.93 51.56
C ILE A 508 37.08 -59.06 52.51
N THR A 509 36.57 -60.26 52.28
CA THR A 509 37.18 -61.51 52.76
C THR A 509 38.24 -61.94 51.75
N LEU A 510 39.10 -62.92 52.06
CA LEU A 510 39.97 -63.59 51.07
C LEU A 510 39.83 -65.11 51.30
N ALA A 511 39.66 -65.88 50.22
CA ALA A 511 39.42 -67.32 50.32
C ALA A 511 40.62 -68.10 50.88
N ASP A 512 41.83 -67.71 50.48
CA ASP A 512 43.09 -68.19 51.05
C ASP A 512 44.11 -67.05 51.01
N VAL A 513 44.47 -66.56 52.19
CA VAL A 513 45.41 -65.46 52.33
C VAL A 513 46.86 -65.87 52.04
N ASN A 514 47.21 -67.16 52.13
CA ASN A 514 48.61 -67.62 52.07
C ASN A 514 49.01 -68.19 50.69
N SER A 515 48.11 -68.17 49.71
CA SER A 515 48.41 -68.64 48.35
C SER A 515 48.85 -67.49 47.43
N ALA A 516 50.01 -67.65 46.78
CA ALA A 516 50.53 -66.71 45.77
C ALA A 516 49.65 -66.66 44.49
N THR A 517 48.85 -67.71 44.27
CA THR A 517 47.80 -67.83 43.23
C THR A 517 46.66 -68.72 43.76
N PRO A 518 45.71 -68.21 44.54
CA PRO A 518 44.60 -69.02 45.05
C PRO A 518 43.62 -69.34 43.91
N HIS A 519 43.43 -70.63 43.58
CA HIS A 519 42.28 -71.10 42.79
C HIS A 519 41.27 -71.79 43.71
N SER A 520 40.30 -71.05 44.23
CA SER A 520 38.87 -71.43 44.32
C SER A 520 38.09 -70.45 45.22
N GLN A 521 36.88 -70.10 44.74
CA GLN A 521 35.69 -69.49 45.38
C GLN A 521 35.87 -68.92 46.80
N CYS A 522 35.49 -67.69 47.12
CA CYS A 522 34.26 -66.98 46.75
C CYS A 522 34.37 -65.58 47.37
N LEU A 523 33.92 -64.48 46.74
CA LEU A 523 33.75 -63.21 47.48
C LEU A 523 32.84 -62.17 46.83
N GLN A 524 31.82 -61.80 47.59
CA GLN A 524 31.10 -60.54 47.52
C GLN A 524 31.94 -59.46 48.24
N VAL A 525 32.25 -58.36 47.55
CA VAL A 525 32.64 -57.12 48.23
C VAL A 525 31.37 -56.62 48.95
N GLN A 526 31.32 -56.66 50.28
CA GLN A 526 30.29 -55.96 51.04
C GLN A 526 30.64 -54.49 51.20
#